data_AF-A0A1B6C242-F1
#
_entry.id   AF-A0A1B6C242-F1
#
_cell.length_a   1.000
_cell.length_b   1.000
_cell.length_c   1.000
_cell.angle_alpha   90.00
_cell.angle_beta   90.00
_cell.angle_gamma   90.00
#
_symmetry.space_group_name_H-M   'P 1'
#
loop_
_entity.id
_entity.type
_entity.pdbx_description
1 polymer ?
#
loop_
_entity_poly.entity_id
_entity_poly.type
_entity_poly.pdbx_seq_one_letter_code
_entity_poly.pdbx_strand_id
1 'polypeptide(L)'
;NVYDSHEMGSAVYPVLSLCNHSCDPNVVRHNYDGDTVVLRAIQAISKGDQICDSYGYHYAVHGIKMRQTNLSQQYYFKCQCVACVENWPIYTELPSNHPIYKESSLQARVEKSSEIFKKVLSDVVEGNMEGKLEFLFNHLALLHKAVKRPWKEYSECQETIKQCLSFQGNHYIILKE
;
A
#
# COMPACT_ATOMS: atom_id res chain seq x y z
N ASN A 1 -13.24 -14.77 -1.37
CA ASN A 1 -12.28 -14.99 -2.47
C ASN A 1 -11.09 -14.07 -2.26
N VAL A 2 -10.13 -14.50 -1.44
CA VAL A 2 -8.90 -13.72 -1.21
C VAL A 2 -7.85 -14.28 -2.15
N TYR A 3 -7.34 -13.44 -3.06
CA TYR A 3 -6.25 -13.81 -3.95
C TYR A 3 -4.99 -14.00 -3.12
N ASP A 4 -4.30 -15.11 -3.33
CA ASP A 4 -3.03 -15.42 -2.66
C ASP A 4 -1.87 -15.19 -3.63
N SER A 5 -0.76 -14.66 -3.10
CA SER A 5 0.45 -14.44 -3.89
C SER A 5 1.30 -15.70 -3.89
N HIS A 6 1.62 -16.23 -5.07
CA HIS A 6 2.51 -17.38 -5.19
C HIS A 6 3.86 -16.95 -5.80
N GLU A 7 4.97 -17.30 -5.16
CA GLU A 7 6.30 -17.08 -5.71
C GLU A 7 6.59 -18.09 -6.83
N MET A 8 6.89 -17.58 -8.03
CA MET A 8 7.17 -18.40 -9.22
C MET A 8 8.65 -18.47 -9.57
N GLY A 9 9.45 -17.48 -9.14
CA GLY A 9 10.87 -17.38 -9.48
C GLY A 9 11.47 -16.03 -9.06
N SER A 10 12.70 -15.78 -9.49
CA SER A 10 13.43 -14.54 -9.20
C SER A 10 14.02 -13.95 -10.48
N ALA A 11 14.04 -12.62 -10.57
CA ALA A 11 14.62 -11.89 -11.69
C ALA A 11 15.30 -10.60 -11.19
N VAL A 12 16.25 -10.10 -11.97
CA VAL A 12 17.03 -8.89 -11.65
C VAL A 12 16.51 -7.73 -12.50
N TYR A 13 16.07 -6.65 -11.83
CA TYR A 13 15.55 -5.44 -12.47
C TYR A 13 16.39 -4.23 -12.06
N PRO A 14 17.53 -3.94 -12.74
CA PRO A 14 18.51 -2.94 -12.28
C PRO A 14 17.92 -1.55 -12.04
N VAL A 15 17.00 -1.10 -12.90
CA VAL A 15 16.33 0.21 -12.73
C VAL A 15 15.50 0.24 -11.45
N LEU A 16 14.78 -0.85 -11.16
CA LEU A 16 13.96 -0.91 -9.96
C LEU A 16 14.77 -1.16 -8.68
N SER A 17 16.00 -1.66 -8.80
CA SER A 17 16.96 -1.77 -7.69
C SER A 17 17.48 -0.41 -7.23
N LEU A 18 17.23 0.68 -7.96
CA LEU A 18 17.53 2.05 -7.52
C LEU A 18 16.54 2.57 -6.46
N CYS A 19 15.35 1.95 -6.34
CA CYS A 19 14.34 2.36 -5.37
C CYS A 19 14.79 1.95 -3.97
N ASN A 20 14.93 2.92 -3.07
CA ASN A 20 15.25 2.67 -1.67
C ASN A 20 14.04 2.14 -0.90
N HIS A 21 14.30 1.62 0.30
CA HIS A 21 13.25 1.10 1.16
C HIS A 21 12.53 2.17 1.99
N SER A 22 11.21 2.04 2.10
CA SER A 22 10.42 2.59 3.21
C SER A 22 9.50 1.50 3.78
N CYS A 23 9.34 1.43 5.11
CA CYS A 23 8.33 0.56 5.73
C CYS A 23 6.90 1.02 5.43
N ASP A 24 6.76 2.23 4.92
CA ASP A 24 5.56 2.84 4.38
C ASP A 24 5.86 3.35 2.94
N PRO A 25 5.86 2.47 1.93
CA PRO A 25 6.31 2.80 0.59
C PRO A 25 5.29 3.67 -0.16
N ASN A 26 5.79 4.51 -1.08
CA ASN A 26 4.95 5.34 -1.94
C ASN A 26 4.67 4.71 -3.31
N VAL A 27 5.27 3.54 -3.59
CA VAL A 27 5.04 2.75 -4.79
C VAL A 27 4.75 1.28 -4.44
N VAL A 28 4.16 0.56 -5.40
CA VAL A 28 3.98 -0.90 -5.35
C VAL A 28 4.34 -1.50 -6.71
N ARG A 29 4.75 -2.77 -6.69
CA ARG A 29 5.07 -3.56 -7.88
C ARG A 29 4.00 -4.59 -8.15
N HIS A 30 3.68 -4.76 -9.43
CA HIS A 30 2.89 -5.87 -9.94
C HIS A 30 3.53 -6.40 -11.22
N ASN A 31 3.45 -7.70 -11.43
CA ASN A 31 4.00 -8.35 -12.62
C ASN A 31 2.91 -8.48 -13.68
N TYR A 32 3.28 -8.24 -14.93
CA TYR A 32 2.44 -8.34 -16.12
C TYR A 32 3.19 -9.13 -17.19
N ASP A 33 2.44 -9.72 -18.13
CA ASP A 33 2.96 -10.39 -19.31
C ASP A 33 4.13 -11.35 -19.02
N GLY A 34 4.04 -12.09 -17.91
CA GLY A 34 5.11 -12.97 -17.43
C GLY A 34 6.15 -12.23 -16.58
N ASP A 35 7.10 -11.55 -17.19
CA ASP A 35 8.31 -11.03 -16.54
C ASP A 35 8.40 -9.50 -16.46
N THR A 36 7.37 -8.77 -16.90
CA THR A 36 7.38 -7.31 -16.88
C THR A 36 6.88 -6.78 -15.53
N VAL A 37 7.76 -6.11 -14.78
CA VAL A 37 7.39 -5.46 -13.52
C VAL A 37 6.91 -4.04 -13.80
N VAL A 38 5.69 -3.72 -13.39
CA VAL A 38 5.14 -2.37 -13.41
C VAL A 38 5.17 -1.79 -12.00
N LEU A 39 5.87 -0.66 -11.84
CA LEU A 39 5.93 0.10 -10.61
C LEU A 39 4.87 1.22 -10.65
N ARG A 40 3.96 1.26 -9.69
CA ARG A 40 2.87 2.25 -9.62
C ARG A 40 2.90 3.03 -8.33
N ALA A 41 2.66 4.34 -8.41
CA ALA A 41 2.49 5.18 -7.23
C ALA A 41 1.21 4.80 -6.47
N ILE A 42 1.32 4.67 -5.15
CA ILE A 42 0.21 4.44 -4.21
C ILE A 42 0.22 5.49 -3.09
N GLN A 43 0.85 6.62 -3.34
CA GLN A 43 0.78 7.86 -2.57
C GLN A 43 1.03 9.03 -3.53
N ALA A 44 0.66 10.26 -3.16
CA ALA A 44 1.14 11.42 -3.90
C ALA A 44 2.66 11.55 -3.72
N ILE A 45 3.37 11.85 -4.80
CA ILE A 45 4.84 12.00 -4.80
C ILE A 45 5.14 13.40 -5.35
N SER A 46 5.68 14.29 -4.52
CA SER A 46 6.00 15.66 -4.92
C SER A 46 7.31 15.70 -5.69
N LYS A 47 7.53 16.79 -6.45
CA LYS A 47 8.82 17.00 -7.12
C LYS A 47 9.96 17.02 -6.10
N GLY A 48 10.93 16.14 -6.28
CA GLY A 48 12.09 16.00 -5.38
C GLY A 48 11.92 14.94 -4.30
N ASP A 49 10.71 14.41 -4.10
CA ASP A 49 10.48 13.28 -3.20
C ASP A 49 11.14 12.02 -3.78
N GLN A 50 11.69 11.20 -2.88
CA GLN A 50 12.26 9.92 -3.25
C GLN A 50 11.14 8.91 -3.54
N ILE A 51 11.33 8.08 -4.57
CA ILE A 51 10.52 6.89 -4.81
C ILE A 51 11.04 5.78 -3.91
N CYS A 52 10.19 5.32 -2.99
CA CYS A 52 10.54 4.32 -1.99
C CYS A 52 9.59 3.13 -2.06
N ASP A 53 10.18 1.95 -2.15
CA ASP A 53 9.52 0.67 -2.25
C ASP A 53 9.64 -0.14 -0.94
N SER A 54 8.92 -1.26 -0.82
CA SER A 54 9.06 -2.18 0.30
C SER A 54 10.00 -3.33 -0.05
N TYR A 55 11.03 -3.57 0.76
CA TYR A 55 11.91 -4.73 0.63
C TYR A 55 11.35 -5.95 1.39
N GLY A 56 10.03 -6.06 1.49
CA GLY A 56 9.32 -7.10 2.23
C GLY A 56 8.90 -6.72 3.66
N TYR A 57 9.35 -5.58 4.20
CA TYR A 57 9.09 -5.19 5.60
C TYR A 57 8.19 -3.97 5.73
N HIS A 58 6.88 -4.19 5.75
CA HIS A 58 5.87 -3.14 5.92
C HIS A 58 5.48 -2.89 7.39
N TYR A 59 5.21 -1.64 7.78
CA TYR A 59 4.88 -1.28 9.17
C TYR A 59 3.58 -1.93 9.66
N ALA A 60 2.57 -2.02 8.78
CA ALA A 60 1.26 -2.54 9.14
C ALA A 60 1.27 -4.07 9.41
N VAL A 61 2.34 -4.78 9.03
CA VAL A 61 2.45 -6.24 9.18
C VAL A 61 3.51 -6.61 10.22
N HIS A 62 4.63 -5.88 10.24
CA HIS A 62 5.81 -6.25 11.04
C HIS A 62 6.09 -5.18 12.10
N GLY A 63 6.28 -5.58 13.36
CA GLY A 63 6.69 -4.65 14.43
C GLY A 63 8.10 -4.05 14.21
N ILE A 64 8.36 -2.88 14.78
CA ILE A 64 9.59 -2.10 14.52
C ILE A 64 10.89 -2.89 14.74
N LYS A 65 10.96 -3.70 15.80
CA LYS A 65 12.14 -4.51 16.12
C LYS A 65 12.45 -5.49 14.99
N MET A 66 11.43 -6.19 14.49
CA MET A 66 11.58 -7.14 13.38
C MET A 66 12.04 -6.44 12.10
N ARG A 67 11.39 -5.31 11.75
CA ARG A 67 11.77 -4.53 10.56
C ARG A 67 13.24 -4.09 10.62
N GLN A 68 13.67 -3.49 11.74
CA GLN A 68 15.03 -3.00 11.89
C GLN A 68 16.08 -4.12 11.88
N THR A 69 15.82 -5.23 12.59
CA THR A 69 16.74 -6.38 12.62
C THR A 69 16.91 -6.98 11.23
N ASN A 70 15.82 -7.30 10.54
CA ASN A 70 15.89 -7.97 9.26
C ASN A 70 16.47 -7.08 8.15
N LEU A 71 16.07 -5.80 8.11
CA LEU A 71 16.64 -4.85 7.15
C LEU A 71 18.15 -4.66 7.36
N SER A 72 18.59 -4.58 8.62
CA SER A 72 20.02 -4.45 8.94
C SER A 72 20.81 -5.71 8.60
N GLN A 73 20.23 -6.91 8.74
CA GLN A 73 20.90 -8.17 8.45
C GLN A 73 20.99 -8.45 6.95
N GLN A 74 19.91 -8.19 6.20
CA GLN A 74 19.82 -8.51 4.79
C GLN A 74 20.36 -7.40 3.88
N TYR A 75 20.10 -6.13 4.23
CA TYR A 75 20.39 -4.98 3.38
C TYR A 75 21.38 -4.00 4.02
N TYR A 76 21.91 -4.31 5.21
CA TYR A 76 23.01 -3.59 5.85
C TYR A 76 22.75 -2.09 6.12
N PHE A 77 21.49 -1.71 6.39
CA PHE A 77 21.13 -0.35 6.78
C PHE A 77 20.12 -0.30 7.92
N LYS A 78 20.03 0.86 8.59
CA LYS A 78 19.00 1.17 9.57
C LYS A 78 17.91 2.03 8.92
N CYS A 79 16.66 1.57 8.89
CA CYS A 79 15.59 2.32 8.26
C CYS A 79 15.18 3.54 9.09
N GLN A 80 15.12 4.70 8.43
CA GLN A 80 14.75 5.99 9.03
C GLN A 80 13.45 6.57 8.45
N CYS A 81 12.60 5.75 7.82
CA CYS A 81 11.29 6.21 7.35
C CYS A 81 10.41 6.67 8.53
N VAL A 82 9.40 7.50 8.24
CA VAL A 82 8.48 8.04 9.26
C VAL A 82 7.87 6.96 10.14
N ALA A 83 7.48 5.81 9.57
CA ALA A 83 6.91 4.70 10.32
C ALA A 83 7.88 4.07 11.33
N CYS A 84 9.19 4.13 11.07
CA CYS A 84 10.22 3.68 12.00
C CYS A 84 10.58 4.76 13.02
N VAL A 85 10.68 6.03 12.60
CA VAL A 85 11.03 7.14 13.50
C VAL A 85 9.92 7.41 14.52
N GLU A 86 8.67 7.37 14.09
CA GLU A 86 7.49 7.62 14.94
C GLU A 86 6.93 6.33 15.56
N ASN A 87 7.59 5.18 15.36
CA ASN A 87 7.15 3.88 15.87
C ASN A 87 5.67 3.58 15.56
N TRP A 88 5.29 3.66 14.28
CA TRP A 88 3.91 3.41 13.85
C TRP A 88 3.48 1.97 14.22
N PRO A 89 2.24 1.80 14.70
CA PRO A 89 1.72 0.50 15.14
C PRO A 89 1.38 -0.40 13.94
N ILE A 90 1.23 -1.69 14.21
CA ILE A 90 0.76 -2.68 13.21
C ILE A 90 -0.74 -2.46 12.90
N TYR A 91 -1.23 -3.10 11.84
CA TYR A 91 -2.59 -2.90 11.32
C TYR A 91 -3.70 -3.06 12.36
N THR A 92 -3.61 -4.08 13.22
CA THR A 92 -4.62 -4.37 14.25
C THR A 92 -4.72 -3.28 15.32
N GLU A 93 -3.67 -2.46 15.46
CA GLU A 93 -3.54 -1.39 16.43
C GLU A 93 -3.67 0.00 15.78
N LEU A 94 -3.92 0.05 14.47
CA LEU A 94 -4.13 1.32 13.78
C LEU A 94 -5.40 2.02 14.30
N PRO A 95 -5.34 3.35 14.49
CA PRO A 95 -6.51 4.10 14.87
C PRO A 95 -7.56 4.00 13.74
N SER A 96 -8.82 3.79 14.14
CA SER A 96 -9.97 3.57 13.23
C SER A 96 -11.22 4.40 13.57
N ASN A 97 -11.18 5.21 14.63
CA ASN A 97 -12.24 6.14 15.02
C ASN A 97 -12.37 7.37 14.08
N HIS A 98 -12.41 8.61 14.60
CA HIS A 98 -12.33 9.79 13.74
C HIS A 98 -10.87 10.09 13.35
N PRO A 99 -10.55 10.27 12.06
CA PRO A 99 -9.21 10.65 11.64
C PRO A 99 -8.85 12.04 12.15
N ILE A 100 -7.56 12.28 12.35
CA ILE A 100 -7.04 13.62 12.64
C ILE A 100 -6.86 14.36 11.32
N TYR A 101 -7.66 15.40 11.10
CA TYR A 101 -7.61 16.21 9.88
C TYR A 101 -6.45 17.21 9.92
N LYS A 102 -5.68 17.27 8.83
CA LYS A 102 -4.68 18.33 8.56
C LYS A 102 -5.36 19.66 8.22
N GLU A 103 -6.48 19.58 7.49
CA GLU A 103 -7.32 20.72 7.07
C GLU A 103 -8.78 20.40 7.39
N SER A 104 -9.37 21.12 8.34
CA SER A 104 -10.77 20.90 8.78
C SER A 104 -11.79 21.10 7.66
N SER A 105 -11.48 21.96 6.68
CA SER A 105 -12.34 22.21 5.50
C SER A 105 -12.55 20.97 4.63
N LEU A 106 -11.70 19.95 4.73
CA LEU A 106 -11.81 18.71 3.95
C LEU A 106 -12.62 17.61 4.65
N GLN A 107 -13.00 17.79 5.92
CA GLN A 107 -13.67 16.77 6.72
C GLN A 107 -14.94 16.21 6.03
N ALA A 108 -15.89 17.07 5.67
CA ALA A 108 -17.14 16.63 5.05
C ALA A 108 -16.91 15.88 3.71
N ARG A 109 -15.85 16.26 2.97
CA ARG A 109 -15.48 15.59 1.72
C ARG A 109 -14.88 14.21 1.99
N VAL A 110 -14.04 14.07 3.01
CA VAL A 110 -13.49 12.78 3.45
C VAL A 110 -14.63 11.88 3.88
N GLU A 111 -15.49 12.33 4.79
CA GLU A 111 -16.63 11.54 5.30
C GLU A 111 -17.51 11.00 4.16
N LYS A 112 -17.89 11.87 3.21
CA LYS A 112 -18.66 11.45 2.03
C LYS A 112 -17.90 10.41 1.18
N SER A 113 -16.59 10.57 1.01
CA SER A 113 -15.78 9.64 0.24
C SER A 113 -15.59 8.31 0.96
N SER A 114 -15.46 8.32 2.29
CA SER A 114 -15.33 7.12 3.13
C SER A 114 -16.58 6.25 3.10
N GLU A 115 -17.78 6.85 3.03
CA GLU A 115 -19.03 6.09 2.85
C GLU A 115 -19.09 5.34 1.52
N ILE A 116 -18.53 5.91 0.45
CA ILE A 116 -18.40 5.22 -0.84
C ILE A 116 -17.31 4.15 -0.74
N PHE A 117 -16.19 4.45 -0.09
CA PHE A 117 -15.09 3.52 0.09
C PHE A 117 -15.51 2.24 0.81
N LYS A 118 -16.34 2.32 1.86
CA LYS A 118 -16.89 1.13 2.54
C LYS A 118 -17.59 0.17 1.58
N LYS A 119 -18.37 0.70 0.63
CA LYS A 119 -19.05 -0.12 -0.39
C LYS A 119 -18.06 -0.74 -1.37
N VAL A 120 -17.11 0.06 -1.87
CA VAL A 120 -16.07 -0.41 -2.79
C VAL A 120 -15.19 -1.47 -2.12
N LEU A 121 -14.88 -1.32 -0.84
CA LEU A 121 -14.13 -2.31 -0.06
C LEU A 121 -14.90 -3.64 0.03
N SER A 122 -16.21 -3.59 0.32
CA SER A 122 -17.07 -4.79 0.31
C SER A 122 -17.08 -5.46 -1.05
N ASP A 123 -17.28 -4.70 -2.13
CA ASP A 123 -17.26 -5.20 -3.50
C ASP A 123 -15.94 -5.95 -3.82
N VAL A 124 -14.80 -5.35 -3.46
CA VAL A 124 -13.47 -5.94 -3.71
C VAL A 124 -13.26 -7.21 -2.88
N VAL A 125 -13.71 -7.25 -1.62
CA VAL A 125 -13.66 -8.45 -0.77
C VAL A 125 -14.51 -9.59 -1.33
N GLU A 126 -15.63 -9.26 -1.97
CA GLU A 126 -16.51 -10.20 -2.67
C GLU A 126 -15.92 -10.65 -4.03
N GLY A 127 -14.86 -9.99 -4.51
CA GLY A 127 -14.16 -10.29 -5.76
C GLY A 127 -14.54 -9.39 -6.94
N ASN A 128 -15.38 -8.37 -6.72
CA ASN A 128 -15.75 -7.39 -7.73
C ASN A 128 -14.75 -6.22 -7.77
N MET A 129 -13.70 -6.39 -8.59
CA MET A 129 -12.57 -5.44 -8.67
C MET A 129 -12.65 -4.50 -9.90
N GLU A 130 -13.55 -4.77 -10.84
CA GLU A 130 -13.62 -4.03 -12.11
C GLU A 130 -14.09 -2.58 -11.89
N GLY A 131 -13.42 -1.62 -12.56
CA GLY A 131 -13.78 -0.21 -12.52
C GLY A 131 -13.56 0.53 -11.19
N LYS A 132 -12.96 -0.11 -10.18
CA LYS A 132 -12.82 0.50 -8.84
C LYS A 132 -11.58 1.38 -8.68
N LEU A 133 -10.52 1.14 -9.48
CA LEU A 133 -9.22 1.79 -9.32
C LEU A 133 -9.28 3.33 -9.37
N GLU A 134 -10.04 3.91 -10.31
CA GLU A 134 -10.13 5.37 -10.43
C GLU A 134 -10.65 6.01 -9.14
N PHE A 135 -11.74 5.47 -8.59
CA PHE A 135 -12.27 5.93 -7.32
C PHE A 135 -11.24 5.75 -6.19
N LEU A 136 -10.62 4.58 -6.10
CA LEU A 136 -9.65 4.26 -5.04
C LEU A 136 -8.45 5.21 -5.06
N PHE A 137 -7.86 5.50 -6.22
CA PHE A 137 -6.77 6.46 -6.33
C PHE A 137 -7.20 7.88 -5.94
N ASN A 138 -8.40 8.31 -6.36
CA ASN A 138 -8.94 9.61 -5.98
C ASN A 138 -9.22 9.72 -4.48
N HIS A 139 -9.74 8.66 -3.87
CA HIS A 139 -9.99 8.58 -2.44
C HIS A 139 -8.67 8.60 -1.66
N LEU A 140 -7.67 7.82 -2.07
CA LEU A 140 -6.36 7.80 -1.43
C LEU A 140 -5.64 9.14 -1.52
N ALA A 141 -5.72 9.83 -2.67
CA ALA A 141 -5.20 11.17 -2.85
C ALA A 141 -5.89 12.18 -1.91
N LEU A 142 -7.22 12.08 -1.74
CA LEU A 142 -7.96 12.89 -0.78
C LEU A 142 -7.50 12.61 0.66
N LEU A 143 -7.38 11.35 1.07
CA LEU A 143 -6.90 10.99 2.41
C LEU A 143 -5.46 11.50 2.64
N HIS A 144 -4.58 11.38 1.64
CA HIS A 144 -3.21 11.86 1.73
C HIS A 144 -3.14 13.36 2.01
N LYS A 145 -4.00 14.15 1.34
CA LYS A 145 -4.12 15.59 1.58
C LYS A 145 -4.75 15.91 2.94
N ALA A 146 -5.82 15.22 3.30
CA ALA A 146 -6.71 15.65 4.38
C ALA A 146 -6.37 15.05 5.76
N VAL A 147 -5.76 13.88 5.84
CA VAL A 147 -5.66 13.08 7.07
C VAL A 147 -4.21 12.89 7.50
N LYS A 148 -3.94 13.05 8.80
CA LYS A 148 -2.65 12.70 9.41
C LYS A 148 -2.51 11.18 9.49
N ARG A 149 -1.34 10.68 9.12
CA ARG A 149 -1.00 9.25 9.11
C ARG A 149 -0.23 8.90 10.40
N PRO A 150 -0.31 7.64 10.88
CA PRO A 150 -0.98 6.50 10.26
C PRO A 150 -2.49 6.50 10.53
N TRP A 151 -3.27 6.00 9.57
CA TRP A 151 -4.73 5.88 9.66
C TRP A 151 -5.20 4.57 9.03
N LYS A 152 -6.13 3.85 9.67
CA LYS A 152 -6.55 2.51 9.20
C LYS A 152 -7.13 2.54 7.79
N GLU A 153 -8.06 3.45 7.50
CA GLU A 153 -8.68 3.57 6.17
C GLU A 153 -7.66 3.91 5.07
N TYR A 154 -6.60 4.66 5.41
CA TYR A 154 -5.52 4.93 4.46
C TYR A 154 -4.81 3.64 4.05
N SER A 155 -4.47 2.79 5.04
CA SER A 155 -3.84 1.49 4.81
C SER A 155 -4.78 0.53 4.07
N GLU A 156 -6.05 0.50 4.44
CA GLU A 156 -7.08 -0.30 3.75
C GLU A 156 -7.20 0.12 2.29
N CYS A 157 -7.30 1.42 2.00
CA CYS A 157 -7.40 1.92 0.64
C CYS A 157 -6.16 1.58 -0.21
N GLN A 158 -4.96 1.72 0.36
CA GLN A 158 -3.73 1.26 -0.31
C GLN A 158 -3.80 -0.23 -0.63
N GLU A 159 -4.23 -1.06 0.32
CA GLU A 159 -4.32 -2.50 0.11
C GLU A 159 -5.39 -2.89 -0.91
N THR A 160 -6.55 -2.22 -0.90
CA THR A 160 -7.60 -2.40 -1.91
C THR A 160 -7.07 -2.08 -3.31
N ILE A 161 -6.28 -1.01 -3.47
CA ILE A 161 -5.63 -0.68 -4.75
C ILE A 161 -4.69 -1.82 -5.17
N LYS A 162 -3.87 -2.33 -4.26
CA LYS A 162 -2.93 -3.41 -4.57
C LYS A 162 -3.65 -4.68 -5.02
N GLN A 163 -4.78 -5.02 -4.40
CA GLN A 163 -5.59 -6.16 -4.80
C GLN A 163 -6.18 -5.97 -6.20
N CYS A 164 -6.78 -4.82 -6.48
CA CYS A 164 -7.31 -4.51 -7.81
C CYS A 164 -6.21 -4.53 -8.89
N LEU A 165 -5.02 -4.00 -8.60
CA LEU A 165 -3.88 -4.04 -9.52
C LEU A 165 -3.35 -5.46 -9.73
N SER A 166 -3.31 -6.27 -8.66
CA SER A 166 -2.91 -7.67 -8.74
C SER A 166 -3.85 -8.49 -9.63
N PHE A 167 -5.16 -8.20 -9.58
CA PHE A 167 -6.14 -8.82 -10.46
C PHE A 167 -5.95 -8.46 -11.93
N GLN A 168 -5.41 -7.26 -12.22
CA GLN A 168 -5.08 -6.85 -13.59
C GLN A 168 -3.71 -7.37 -14.07
N GLY A 169 -2.83 -7.77 -13.14
CA GLY A 169 -1.53 -8.34 -13.45
C GLY A 169 -1.59 -9.83 -13.78
N ASN A 170 -0.43 -10.48 -13.72
CA ASN A 170 -0.31 -11.93 -13.83
C ASN A 170 -1.16 -12.60 -12.75
N HIS A 171 -2.21 -13.30 -13.17
CA HIS A 171 -3.06 -14.11 -12.31
C HIS A 171 -3.41 -15.41 -13.01
N TYR A 172 -3.54 -16.48 -12.23
CA TYR A 172 -3.87 -17.81 -12.74
C TYR A 172 -4.97 -18.42 -11.87
N ILE A 173 -5.97 -19.02 -12.51
CA ILE A 173 -7.01 -19.77 -11.80
C ILE A 173 -6.51 -21.20 -11.65
N ILE A 174 -6.12 -21.57 -10.43
CA ILE A 174 -5.80 -22.96 -10.10
C ILE A 174 -7.11 -23.66 -9.78
N LEU A 175 -7.63 -24.44 -10.73
CA LEU A 175 -8.73 -25.36 -10.48
C LEU A 175 -8.21 -26.47 -9.57
N LYS A 176 -8.79 -26.63 -8.38
CA LYS A 176 -8.53 -27.81 -7.55
C LYS A 176 -9.24 -28.98 -8.21
N GLU A 177 -8.47 -30.01 -8.59
CA GLU A 177 -9.00 -31.33 -8.97
C GLU A 177 -9.78 -31.98 -7.84
#